data_AF-T1CCM5-F1
#
_entry.id   AF-T1CCM5-F1
#
_cell.length_a   1.000
_cell.length_b   1.000
_cell.length_c   1.000
_cell.angle_alpha   90.00
_cell.angle_beta   90.00
_cell.angle_gamma   90.00
#
_symmetry.space_group_name_H-M   'P 1'
#
loop_
_entity.id
_entity.type
_entity.pdbx_description
1 polymer ?
#
loop_
_entity_poly.entity_id
_entity_poly.type
_entity_poly.pdbx_seq_one_letter_code
_entity_poly.pdbx_strand_id
1 'polypeptide(L)'
;DGERRVLDSRVGRSLTTAESEELARSLTGARLLDDQRIDVRVAASVGHRGVVLLHARDPDRPLSPHLSNTDPFYERIGSLGAAARPVDPRILPVAGLEGTPEAQRTADAVNLWVTRALDHLAGHPVNARRALSGRKMANGLLLRNAGSPGAHRAVT
;
A
#
# COMPACT_ATOMS: atom_id res chain seq x y z
N ASP A 1 -5.17 -16.52 -7.38
CA ASP A 1 -6.42 -16.32 -8.15
C ASP A 1 -6.54 -14.86 -8.51
N GLY A 2 -6.74 -14.52 -9.78
CA GLY A 2 -6.74 -13.13 -10.32
C GLY A 2 -7.80 -12.18 -9.75
N GLU A 3 -8.40 -12.59 -8.66
CA GLU A 3 -9.56 -12.06 -7.98
C GLU A 3 -9.20 -11.14 -6.79
N ARG A 4 -7.91 -11.05 -6.40
CA ARG A 4 -7.38 -10.15 -5.35
C ARG A 4 -8.18 -10.17 -4.03
N ARG A 5 -8.71 -11.34 -3.67
CA ARG A 5 -9.52 -11.53 -2.46
C ARG A 5 -8.64 -11.47 -1.20
N VAL A 6 -9.10 -10.73 -0.20
CA VAL A 6 -8.43 -10.59 1.09
C VAL A 6 -8.89 -11.72 2.02
N LEU A 7 -8.00 -12.67 2.29
CA LEU A 7 -8.26 -13.78 3.21
C LEU A 7 -8.13 -13.37 4.69
N ASP A 8 -7.21 -12.44 5.00
CA ASP A 8 -7.00 -11.89 6.33
C ASP A 8 -6.21 -10.58 6.23
N SER A 9 -6.82 -9.45 6.58
CA SER A 9 -6.19 -8.12 6.53
C SER A 9 -5.10 -7.89 7.58
N ARG A 10 -4.90 -8.84 8.51
CA ARG A 10 -3.98 -8.73 9.64
C ARG A 10 -3.03 -9.91 9.74
N VAL A 11 -3.02 -10.80 8.74
CA VAL A 11 -2.16 -11.98 8.66
C VAL A 11 -2.31 -12.86 9.92
N GLY A 12 -3.54 -12.99 10.44
CA GLY A 12 -3.82 -13.74 11.68
C GLY A 12 -3.12 -13.17 12.92
N ARG A 13 -2.64 -11.91 12.88
CA ARG A 13 -1.82 -11.28 13.92
C ARG A 13 -0.55 -12.07 14.28
N SER A 14 -0.03 -12.82 13.31
CA SER A 14 1.10 -13.74 13.48
C SER A 14 2.35 -13.32 12.71
N LEU A 15 2.35 -12.11 12.14
CA LEU A 15 3.51 -11.55 11.45
C LEU A 15 4.50 -11.03 12.50
N THR A 16 5.69 -11.61 12.54
CA THR A 16 6.75 -11.19 13.46
C THR A 16 7.41 -9.89 12.98
N THR A 17 8.07 -9.16 13.89
CA THR A 17 8.82 -7.95 13.54
C THR A 17 9.90 -8.22 12.49
N ALA A 18 10.65 -9.32 12.62
CA ALA A 18 11.67 -9.69 11.66
C ALA A 18 11.08 -9.96 10.26
N GLU A 19 9.97 -10.70 10.18
CA GLU A 19 9.28 -10.95 8.91
C GLU A 19 8.72 -9.67 8.30
N SER A 20 8.08 -8.80 9.10
CA SER A 20 7.49 -7.55 8.59
C SER A 20 8.55 -6.59 8.06
N GLU A 21 9.68 -6.47 8.76
CA GLU A 21 10.81 -5.66 8.32
C GLU A 21 11.49 -6.24 7.06
N GLU A 22 11.66 -7.56 6.97
CA GLU A 22 12.24 -8.22 5.80
C GLU A 22 11.39 -7.96 4.56
N LEU A 23 10.07 -8.11 4.66
CA LEU A 23 9.12 -7.81 3.58
C LEU A 23 9.14 -6.33 3.18
N ALA A 24 9.17 -5.42 4.17
CA ALA A 24 9.23 -3.98 3.91
C ALA A 24 10.53 -3.55 3.20
N ARG A 25 11.67 -4.09 3.63
CA ARG A 25 12.97 -3.88 2.95
C ARG A 25 12.94 -4.41 1.53
N SER A 26 12.38 -5.60 1.34
CA SER A 26 12.24 -6.23 0.03
C SER A 26 11.44 -5.38 -0.95
N LEU A 27 10.28 -4.86 -0.52
CA LEU A 27 9.45 -3.95 -1.33
C LEU A 27 10.15 -2.63 -1.68
N THR A 28 10.88 -2.06 -0.72
CA THR A 28 11.65 -0.82 -0.93
C THR A 28 12.78 -1.04 -1.93
N GLY A 29 13.52 -2.15 -1.79
CA GLY A 29 14.65 -2.49 -2.67
C GLY A 29 14.24 -2.91 -4.09
N ALA A 30 13.01 -3.39 -4.27
CA ALA A 30 12.50 -3.84 -5.56
C ALA A 30 12.23 -2.69 -6.56
N ARG A 31 12.17 -1.43 -6.10
CA ARG A 31 12.03 -0.22 -6.94
C ARG A 31 10.92 -0.35 -7.98
N LEU A 32 9.76 -0.87 -7.54
CA LEU A 32 8.65 -1.30 -8.38
C LEU A 32 7.95 -0.19 -9.20
N LEU A 33 8.34 1.08 -9.06
CA LEU A 33 7.82 2.21 -9.85
C LEU A 33 8.94 3.05 -10.48
N ASP A 34 10.13 2.47 -10.69
CA ASP A 34 11.25 3.21 -11.27
C ASP A 34 10.95 3.77 -12.67
N ASP A 35 10.23 3.00 -13.48
CA ASP A 35 9.71 3.38 -14.79
C ASP A 35 8.72 4.56 -14.74
N GLN A 36 8.05 4.76 -13.61
CA GLN A 36 7.13 5.88 -13.37
C GLN A 36 7.81 7.11 -12.76
N ARG A 37 9.13 7.05 -12.53
CA ARG A 37 9.91 8.07 -11.81
C ARG A 37 9.37 8.37 -10.41
N ILE A 38 8.91 7.33 -9.71
CA ILE A 38 8.40 7.41 -8.34
C ILE A 38 9.21 6.46 -7.46
N ASP A 39 9.84 7.01 -6.43
CA ASP A 39 10.46 6.21 -5.37
C ASP A 39 9.38 5.78 -4.37
N VAL A 40 9.42 4.50 -3.97
CA VAL A 40 8.53 3.96 -2.96
C VAL A 40 9.34 3.43 -1.79
N ARG A 41 9.01 3.86 -0.57
CA ARG A 41 9.57 3.32 0.67
C ARG A 41 8.47 2.68 1.50
N VAL A 42 8.74 1.49 2.01
CA VAL A 42 7.85 0.77 2.91
C VAL A 42 8.54 0.63 4.25
N ALA A 43 7.85 1.05 5.31
CA ALA A 43 8.31 0.89 6.68
C ALA A 43 7.33 0.01 7.47
N ALA A 44 7.83 -1.08 8.02
CA ALA A 44 7.07 -1.87 8.98
C ALA A 44 7.00 -1.14 10.33
N SER A 45 5.92 -1.39 11.07
CA SER A 45 5.75 -0.88 12.44
C SER A 45 5.33 -2.05 13.36
N VAL A 46 4.32 -1.86 14.21
CA VAL A 46 3.89 -2.90 15.15
C VAL A 46 2.94 -3.89 14.48
N GLY A 47 3.37 -5.15 14.40
CA GLY A 47 2.59 -6.26 13.87
C GLY A 47 2.42 -6.18 12.35
N HIS A 48 1.17 -6.24 11.87
CA HIS A 48 0.83 -6.15 10.45
C HIS A 48 0.81 -4.72 9.89
N ARG A 49 1.06 -3.72 10.75
CA ARG A 49 0.96 -2.30 10.37
C ARG A 49 2.23 -1.83 9.70
N GLY A 50 2.09 -0.94 8.72
CA GLY A 50 3.21 -0.25 8.09
C GLY A 50 2.78 1.04 7.42
N VAL A 51 3.75 1.74 6.86
CA VAL A 51 3.56 2.98 6.11
C VAL A 51 4.20 2.80 4.73
N VAL A 52 3.55 3.33 3.71
CA VAL A 52 4.08 3.43 2.35
C VAL A 52 4.25 4.91 2.03
N LEU A 53 5.45 5.32 1.66
CA LEU A 53 5.80 6.67 1.23
C LEU A 53 6.09 6.64 -0.27
N LEU A 54 5.41 7.49 -1.02
CA LEU A 54 5.68 7.72 -2.43
C LEU A 54 6.35 9.08 -2.58
N HIS A 55 7.40 9.15 -3.39
CA HIS A 55 8.11 10.39 -3.73
C HIS A 55 8.28 10.48 -5.24
N ALA A 56 7.72 11.53 -5.86
CA ALA A 56 7.99 11.82 -7.26
C ALA A 56 9.41 12.36 -7.41
N ARG A 57 10.19 11.76 -8.30
CA ARG A 57 11.53 12.25 -8.67
C ARG A 57 11.50 13.43 -9.64
N ASP A 58 10.31 13.76 -10.14
CA ASP A 58 10.08 14.85 -11.08
C ASP A 58 9.27 15.95 -10.37
N PRO A 59 9.88 17.11 -10.08
CA PRO A 59 9.21 18.18 -9.35
C PRO A 59 8.04 18.80 -10.12
N ASP A 60 8.06 18.72 -11.46
CA ASP A 60 6.99 19.24 -12.32
C ASP A 60 5.80 18.27 -12.44
N ARG A 61 5.93 17.07 -11.85
CA ARG A 61 4.89 16.04 -11.82
C ARG A 61 4.63 15.57 -10.39
N PRO A 62 4.04 16.44 -9.54
CA PRO A 62 3.77 16.11 -8.15
C PRO A 62 2.75 14.96 -8.01
N LEU A 63 2.66 14.43 -6.80
CA LEU A 63 1.67 13.43 -6.41
C LEU A 63 0.57 14.11 -5.58
N SER A 64 -0.66 13.64 -5.70
CA SER A 64 -1.79 14.10 -4.88
C SER A 64 -2.08 13.11 -3.75
N PRO A 65 -2.35 13.59 -2.52
CA PRO A 65 -2.80 12.75 -1.41
C PRO A 65 -4.31 12.45 -1.45
N HIS A 66 -5.06 13.01 -2.39
CA HIS A 66 -6.52 12.90 -2.48
C HIS A 66 -6.93 11.66 -3.25
N LEU A 67 -6.77 10.51 -2.60
CA LEU A 67 -7.03 9.18 -3.16
C LEU A 67 -8.02 8.39 -2.31
N SER A 68 -8.78 7.49 -2.94
CA SER A 68 -9.53 6.43 -2.26
C SER A 68 -8.59 5.37 -1.66
N ASN A 69 -9.14 4.47 -0.83
CA ASN A 69 -8.38 3.40 -0.19
C ASN A 69 -8.35 2.13 -1.07
N THR A 70 -7.30 1.32 -0.95
CA THR A 70 -7.32 -0.06 -1.46
C THR A 70 -7.89 -1.04 -0.44
N ASP A 71 -7.90 -0.66 0.83
CA ASP A 71 -8.45 -1.44 1.94
C ASP A 71 -9.99 -1.50 1.86
N PRO A 72 -10.60 -2.66 1.56
CA PRO A 72 -12.07 -2.77 1.46
C PRO A 72 -12.79 -2.69 2.80
N PHE A 73 -12.06 -2.74 3.92
CA PHE A 73 -12.63 -2.64 5.27
C PHE A 73 -12.64 -1.20 5.79
N TYR A 74 -12.16 -0.24 5.00
CA TYR A 74 -12.12 1.17 5.38
C TYR A 74 -12.50 2.08 4.22
N GLU A 75 -13.59 2.82 4.37
CA GLU A 75 -13.98 3.87 3.44
C GLU A 75 -13.37 5.22 3.88
N ARG A 76 -13.02 6.07 2.91
CA ARG A 76 -12.58 7.45 3.18
C ARG A 76 -13.77 8.39 3.03
N ILE A 77 -14.19 9.01 4.14
CA ILE A 77 -15.23 10.04 4.19
C ILE A 77 -14.54 11.37 4.55
N GLY A 78 -14.22 12.17 3.54
CA GLY A 78 -13.41 13.38 3.71
C GLY A 78 -12.00 13.07 4.19
N SER A 79 -11.62 13.60 5.37
CA SER A 79 -10.35 13.31 6.04
C SER A 79 -10.41 12.10 7.00
N LEU A 80 -11.60 11.55 7.25
CA LEU A 80 -11.82 10.47 8.20
C LEU A 80 -11.96 9.12 7.51
N GLY A 81 -11.41 8.08 8.13
CA GLY A 81 -11.62 6.69 7.72
C GLY A 81 -12.75 6.06 8.53
N ALA A 82 -13.78 5.55 7.86
CA ALA A 82 -14.89 4.82 8.47
C ALA A 82 -14.73 3.31 8.23
N ALA A 83 -14.95 2.49 9.26
CA ALA A 83 -14.91 1.04 9.11
C ALA A 83 -16.10 0.56 8.25
N ALA A 84 -15.81 -0.28 7.27
CA ALA A 84 -16.79 -0.87 6.36
C ALA A 84 -16.85 -2.40 6.53
N ARG A 85 -18.00 -3.00 6.18
CA ARG A 85 -18.17 -4.45 6.08
C ARG A 85 -18.44 -4.82 4.61
N PRO A 86 -17.40 -5.05 3.80
CA PRO A 86 -17.57 -5.37 2.39
C PRO A 86 -18.27 -6.74 2.25
N VAL A 87 -19.22 -6.84 1.32
CA VAL A 87 -19.89 -8.10 0.96
C VAL A 87 -18.89 -9.07 0.31
N ASP A 88 -17.93 -8.53 -0.45
CA ASP A 88 -16.83 -9.27 -1.06
C ASP A 88 -15.48 -8.55 -0.77
N PRO A 89 -14.66 -9.06 0.16
CA PRO A 89 -13.45 -8.36 0.60
C PRO A 89 -12.34 -8.53 -0.44
N ARG A 90 -12.28 -7.65 -1.44
CA ARG A 90 -11.22 -7.58 -2.44
C ARG A 90 -10.42 -6.31 -2.31
N ILE A 91 -9.15 -6.34 -2.67
CA ILE A 91 -8.35 -5.11 -2.77
C ILE A 91 -9.01 -4.19 -3.80
N LEU A 92 -9.43 -3.00 -3.36
CA LEU A 92 -10.12 -2.04 -4.21
C LEU A 92 -9.13 -1.32 -5.13
N PRO A 93 -9.54 -0.99 -6.38
CA PRO A 93 -8.78 -0.06 -7.19
C PRO A 93 -8.82 1.34 -6.54
N VAL A 94 -7.68 2.03 -6.59
CA VAL A 94 -7.57 3.42 -6.18
C VAL A 94 -8.13 4.32 -7.28
N ALA A 95 -8.87 5.33 -6.87
CA ALA A 95 -9.31 6.44 -7.70
C ALA A 95 -8.78 7.76 -7.12
N GLY A 96 -8.49 8.72 -8.00
CA GLY A 96 -8.34 10.11 -7.62
C GLY A 96 -9.68 10.66 -7.15
N LEU A 97 -9.69 11.29 -5.98
CA LEU A 97 -10.90 11.93 -5.42
C LEU A 97 -11.07 13.38 -5.91
N GLU A 98 -10.08 13.87 -6.65
CA GLU A 98 -10.08 15.16 -7.31
C GLU A 98 -9.93 14.94 -8.81
N GLY A 99 -10.59 15.77 -9.63
CA GLY A 99 -10.50 15.71 -11.09
C GLY A 99 -9.18 16.28 -11.64
N THR A 100 -8.07 16.14 -10.91
CA THR A 100 -6.77 16.72 -11.26
C THR A 100 -5.85 15.69 -11.92
N PRO A 101 -4.97 16.09 -12.85
CA PRO A 101 -3.98 15.20 -13.45
C PRO A 101 -3.08 14.51 -12.42
N GLU A 102 -2.75 15.20 -11.32
CA GLU A 102 -1.93 14.69 -10.22
C GLU A 102 -2.64 13.57 -9.46
N ALA A 103 -3.94 13.74 -9.18
CA ALA A 103 -4.75 12.70 -8.52
C ALA A 103 -4.89 11.46 -9.38
N GLN A 104 -5.17 11.61 -10.68
CA GLN A 104 -5.25 10.49 -11.60
C GLN A 104 -3.90 9.78 -11.72
N ARG A 105 -2.82 10.51 -11.95
CA ARG A 105 -1.46 9.95 -12.02
C ARG A 105 -1.09 9.18 -10.76
N THR A 106 -1.42 9.72 -9.59
CA THR A 106 -1.09 9.07 -8.32
C THR A 106 -1.92 7.81 -8.12
N ALA A 107 -3.21 7.83 -8.47
CA ALA A 107 -4.07 6.64 -8.43
C ALA A 107 -3.53 5.52 -9.34
N ASP A 108 -3.14 5.86 -10.58
CA ASP A 108 -2.56 4.91 -11.53
C ASP A 108 -1.25 4.31 -11.01
N ALA A 109 -0.36 5.15 -10.47
CA ALA A 109 0.89 4.71 -9.87
C ALA A 109 0.66 3.78 -8.67
N VAL A 110 -0.29 4.08 -7.79
CA VAL A 110 -0.62 3.24 -6.64
C VAL A 110 -1.22 1.90 -7.10
N ASN A 111 -2.14 1.90 -8.06
CA ASN A 111 -2.72 0.68 -8.62
C ASN A 111 -1.65 -0.23 -9.26
N LEU A 112 -0.73 0.37 -10.02
CA LEU A 112 0.40 -0.35 -10.61
C LEU A 112 1.31 -0.92 -9.53
N TRP A 113 1.66 -0.13 -8.52
CA TRP A 113 2.52 -0.57 -7.43
C TRP A 113 1.89 -1.70 -6.62
N VAL A 114 0.61 -1.60 -6.28
CA VAL A 114 -0.13 -2.68 -5.57
C VAL A 114 -0.08 -3.97 -6.37
N THR A 115 -0.29 -3.90 -7.69
CA THR A 115 -0.21 -5.07 -8.57
C THR A 115 1.18 -5.70 -8.52
N ARG A 116 2.23 -4.90 -8.75
CA ARG A 116 3.63 -5.38 -8.72
C ARG A 116 4.06 -5.87 -7.33
N ALA A 117 3.55 -5.25 -6.25
CA ALA A 117 3.83 -5.65 -4.89
C ALA A 117 3.19 -7.00 -4.54
N LEU A 118 1.96 -7.27 -5.00
CA LEU A 118 1.33 -8.58 -4.86
C LEU A 118 2.19 -9.67 -5.51
N ASP A 119 2.63 -9.45 -6.74
CA ASP A 119 3.46 -10.40 -7.48
C ASP A 119 4.81 -10.63 -6.79
N HIS A 120 5.47 -9.54 -6.37
CA HIS A 120 6.74 -9.58 -5.64
C HIS A 120 6.63 -10.35 -4.32
N LEU A 121 5.56 -10.10 -3.55
CA LEU A 121 5.39 -10.72 -2.24
C LEU A 121 4.91 -12.17 -2.34
N ALA A 122 4.16 -12.55 -3.39
CA ALA A 122 3.69 -13.92 -3.59
C ALA A 122 4.86 -14.91 -3.68
N GLY A 123 5.96 -14.53 -4.34
CA GLY A 123 7.18 -15.34 -4.46
C GLY A 123 8.19 -15.17 -3.32
N HIS A 124 7.91 -14.33 -2.32
CA HIS A 124 8.92 -13.97 -1.32
C HIS A 124 9.26 -15.14 -0.36
N PRO A 125 10.55 -15.38 -0.02
CA PRO A 125 10.96 -16.48 0.86
C PRO A 125 10.24 -16.51 2.22
N VAL A 126 9.96 -15.35 2.82
CA VAL A 126 9.13 -15.25 4.05
C VAL A 126 7.77 -15.90 3.84
N ASN A 127 7.08 -15.58 2.75
CA ASN A 127 5.74 -16.09 2.48
C ASN A 127 5.78 -17.58 2.13
N ALA A 128 6.82 -18.05 1.43
CA ALA A 128 7.05 -19.48 1.22
C ALA A 128 7.21 -20.23 2.56
N ARG A 129 8.06 -19.73 3.48
CA ARG A 129 8.23 -20.33 4.82
C ARG A 129 6.93 -20.33 5.62
N ARG A 130 6.15 -19.24 5.54
CA ARG A 130 4.86 -19.13 6.23
C ARG A 130 3.86 -20.16 5.69
N ALA A 131 3.72 -20.26 4.37
CA ALA A 131 2.85 -21.24 3.72
C ALA A 131 3.21 -22.69 4.10
N LEU A 132 4.49 -23.05 4.05
CA LEU A 132 4.98 -24.38 4.48
C LEU A 132 4.66 -24.70 5.95
N SER A 133 4.54 -23.67 6.78
CA SER A 133 4.22 -23.81 8.22
C SER A 133 2.71 -23.73 8.50
N GLY A 134 1.84 -23.72 7.49
CA GLY A 134 0.40 -23.50 7.65
C GLY A 134 0.02 -22.09 8.15
N ARG A 135 0.95 -21.13 8.14
CA ARG A 135 0.71 -19.75 8.54
C ARG A 135 0.20 -18.93 7.35
N LYS A 136 -0.71 -17.99 7.62
CA LYS A 136 -1.22 -17.06 6.59
C LYS A 136 -0.07 -16.25 5.99
N MET A 137 -0.02 -16.12 4.67
CA MET A 137 0.96 -15.29 3.97
C MET A 137 0.67 -13.80 4.18
N ALA A 138 1.73 -13.00 4.23
CA ALA A 138 1.70 -11.54 4.16
C ALA A 138 2.06 -11.10 2.74
N ASN A 139 1.21 -11.45 1.77
CA ASN A 139 1.48 -11.30 0.35
C ASN A 139 0.72 -10.12 -0.31
N GLY A 140 0.25 -9.15 0.47
CA GLY A 140 -0.39 -7.95 -0.05
C GLY A 140 -0.40 -6.81 0.96
N LEU A 141 -0.55 -5.58 0.46
CA LEU A 141 -0.72 -4.38 1.28
C LEU A 141 -2.09 -3.76 1.03
N LEU A 142 -2.80 -3.48 2.12
CA LEU A 142 -4.02 -2.70 2.13
C LEU A 142 -3.66 -1.27 2.52
N LEU A 143 -3.80 -0.36 1.57
CA LEU A 143 -3.46 1.04 1.70
C LEU A 143 -4.70 1.84 2.07
N ARG A 144 -4.53 2.75 3.01
CA ARG A 144 -5.61 3.61 3.50
C ARG A 144 -5.07 4.95 3.97
N ASN A 145 -5.94 5.96 3.96
CA ASN A 145 -5.68 7.31 4.48
C ASN A 145 -4.48 7.98 3.80
N ALA A 146 -4.52 8.11 2.48
CA ALA A 146 -3.52 8.89 1.76
C ALA A 146 -3.49 10.35 2.28
N GLY A 147 -2.28 10.82 2.55
CA GLY A 147 -2.00 12.13 3.10
C GLY A 147 -0.64 12.62 2.60
N SER A 148 -0.45 13.93 2.61
CA SER A 148 0.86 14.54 2.40
C SER A 148 1.36 15.10 3.73
N PRO A 149 2.69 15.17 3.95
CA PRO A 149 3.21 16.12 4.92
C PRO A 149 2.70 17.48 4.48
N GLY A 150 1.83 18.11 5.28
CA GLY A 150 1.30 19.42 4.93
C GLY A 150 2.44 20.39 4.62
N ALA A 151 2.15 21.46 3.88
CA ALA A 151 3.02 22.62 3.85
C ALA A 151 3.09 23.21 5.26
N HIS A 152 3.90 22.62 6.14
CA HIS A 152 4.46 23.34 7.25
C HIS A 152 5.33 24.40 6.58
N ARG A 153 4.77 25.60 6.40
CA ARG A 153 5.58 26.81 6.31
C ARG A 153 6.52 26.71 7.50
N ALA A 154 7.80 26.48 7.24
CA ALA A 154 8.83 26.79 8.20
C ALA A 154 8.57 28.26 8.56
N VAL A 155 8.00 28.50 9.74
CA VAL A 155 8.01 29.82 10.34
C VAL A 155 9.49 30.06 10.58
N THR A 156 10.06 30.86 9.69
CA THR A 156 11.44 31.34 9.77
C THR A 156 11.50 32.45 10.80
#